data_AF-A0A919GRI6-F1
#
_entry.id   AF-A0A919GRI6-F1
#
_cell.length_a   1.000
_cell.length_b   1.000
_cell.length_c   1.000
_cell.angle_alpha   90.00
_cell.angle_beta   90.00
_cell.angle_gamma   90.00
#
_symmetry.space_group_name_H-M   'P 1'
#
loop_
_entity.id
_entity.type
_entity.pdbx_description
1 polymer ?
#
loop_
_entity_poly.entity_id
_entity_poly.type
_entity_poly.pdbx_seq_one_letter_code
_entity_poly.pdbx_strand_id
1 'polypeptide(L)'
;MAACHQDSVGPDGQVAVADAGRVPDRVGNGRRDAHDADLADALWRPRENSSAIGRHLGHQAHVAHFVIRNLTAAEPSPDPELDGLMDSENPEQFRGTLPTIRRLTDFRTTVAERVHARIGDIAAGRVGAATQLTIVAAHLLTTLVNHEYQHDQWISEVRARDLGHALPPDPDSGHVRRIDGYLGVDNL
;
A
#
# COMPACT_ATOMS: atom_id res chain seq x y z
N MET A 1 -8.93 40.03 23.01
CA MET A 1 -8.47 40.26 21.63
C MET A 1 -7.05 39.71 21.51
N ALA A 2 -6.86 38.67 20.70
CA ALA A 2 -5.58 38.22 20.17
C ALA A 2 -5.91 37.53 18.85
N ALA A 3 -5.21 37.86 17.76
CA ALA A 3 -5.62 37.46 16.42
C ALA A 3 -5.16 36.04 16.09
N CYS A 4 -6.04 35.24 15.49
CA CYS A 4 -5.60 34.08 14.70
C CYS A 4 -4.87 34.62 13.47
N HIS A 5 -3.58 34.30 13.34
CA HIS A 5 -2.89 34.44 12.07
C HIS A 5 -3.52 33.44 11.08
N GLN A 6 -4.00 33.94 9.96
CA GLN A 6 -4.38 33.10 8.82
C GLN A 6 -3.10 32.82 8.03
N ASP A 7 -2.66 31.56 8.00
CA ASP A 7 -1.65 31.15 7.03
C ASP A 7 -2.27 31.16 5.64
N SER A 8 -1.62 31.89 4.73
CA SER A 8 -2.16 32.24 3.43
C SER A 8 -2.15 31.03 2.48
N VAL A 9 -3.34 30.56 2.11
CA VAL A 9 -3.54 29.66 0.96
C VAL A 9 -3.10 30.41 -0.30
N GLY A 10 -2.05 29.92 -0.97
CA GLY A 10 -1.63 30.42 -2.28
C GLY A 10 -2.69 30.11 -3.35
N PRO A 11 -2.80 30.93 -4.41
CA PRO A 11 -3.94 30.90 -5.34
C PRO A 11 -4.09 29.61 -6.17
N ASP A 12 -3.06 28.74 -6.22
CA ASP A 12 -3.03 27.55 -7.07
C ASP A 12 -3.27 26.23 -6.33
N GLY A 13 -3.49 26.24 -5.01
CA GLY A 13 -3.88 25.04 -4.25
C GLY A 13 -2.86 23.90 -4.18
N GLN A 14 -1.65 24.08 -4.70
CA GLN A 14 -0.59 23.08 -4.68
C GLN A 14 0.12 23.08 -3.32
N VAL A 15 0.07 21.94 -2.63
CA VAL A 15 0.92 21.65 -1.47
C VAL A 15 2.38 21.64 -1.94
N ALA A 16 3.29 22.18 -1.11
CA ALA A 16 4.69 22.26 -1.48
C ALA A 16 5.30 20.86 -1.65
N VAL A 17 5.81 20.58 -2.84
CA VAL A 17 6.42 19.28 -3.26
C VAL A 17 7.53 18.78 -2.31
N ALA A 18 8.06 19.65 -1.44
CA ALA A 18 8.97 19.26 -0.36
C ALA A 18 8.34 18.29 0.67
N ASP A 19 7.02 18.32 0.89
CA ASP A 19 6.33 17.40 1.81
C ASP A 19 5.99 16.05 1.15
N ALA A 20 6.12 15.92 -0.18
CA ALA A 20 6.04 14.61 -0.86
C ALA A 20 7.24 13.70 -0.54
N GLY A 21 8.31 14.23 0.08
CA GLY A 21 9.35 13.43 0.74
C GLY A 21 8.93 12.85 2.09
N ARG A 22 7.71 13.17 2.55
CA ARG A 22 7.13 12.80 3.85
C ARG A 22 5.88 11.94 3.68
N VAL A 23 5.81 11.17 2.58
CA VAL A 23 4.90 10.01 2.48
C VAL A 23 5.02 9.24 3.80
N PRO A 24 3.90 8.98 4.51
CA PRO A 24 3.96 8.19 5.73
C PRO A 24 4.70 6.89 5.46
N ASP A 25 5.44 6.41 6.46
CA ASP A 25 6.33 5.23 6.41
C ASP A 25 5.55 3.89 6.24
N ARG A 26 4.38 3.93 5.61
CA ARG A 26 3.46 2.83 5.30
C ARG A 26 3.78 2.11 4.00
N VAL A 27 4.39 2.80 3.04
CA VAL A 27 5.21 2.07 2.08
C VAL A 27 6.25 1.34 2.95
N GLY A 28 6.15 0.02 3.03
CA GLY A 28 7.18 -0.86 3.56
C GLY A 28 7.52 -0.93 5.05
N ASN A 29 7.04 -0.08 5.98
CA ASN A 29 7.60 -0.04 7.35
C ASN A 29 6.61 -0.07 8.54
N GLY A 30 5.70 0.89 8.66
CA GLY A 30 4.92 1.24 9.86
C GLY A 30 3.91 0.20 10.40
N ARG A 31 3.98 -1.04 9.93
CA ARG A 31 3.25 -2.21 10.44
C ARG A 31 4.04 -3.54 10.37
N ARG A 32 5.37 -3.54 10.16
CA ARG A 32 6.17 -4.80 10.13
C ARG A 32 5.86 -5.68 11.35
N ASP A 33 5.94 -5.10 12.55
CA ASP A 33 5.75 -5.83 13.82
C ASP A 33 4.29 -6.22 14.09
N ALA A 34 3.32 -5.58 13.42
CA ALA A 34 1.91 -5.96 13.54
C ALA A 34 1.56 -7.18 12.67
N HIS A 35 2.33 -7.43 11.60
CA HIS A 35 1.99 -8.36 10.52
C HIS A 35 2.76 -9.69 10.49
N ASP A 36 3.77 -9.90 11.34
CA ASP A 36 4.32 -11.24 11.56
C ASP A 36 3.27 -12.20 12.18
N ALA A 37 2.28 -11.64 12.89
CA ALA A 37 1.11 -12.39 13.35
C ALA A 37 0.11 -12.75 12.22
N ASP A 38 0.00 -11.94 11.17
CA ASP A 38 -0.98 -12.14 10.06
C ASP A 38 -0.62 -13.30 9.13
N LEU A 39 0.63 -13.78 9.19
CA LEU A 39 1.07 -14.90 8.37
C LEU A 39 0.67 -16.27 8.95
N ALA A 40 0.43 -16.37 10.26
CA ALA A 40 -0.14 -17.57 10.88
C ALA A 40 -1.55 -17.86 10.33
N ASP A 41 -2.34 -16.80 10.11
CA ASP A 41 -3.70 -16.88 9.57
C ASP A 41 -3.74 -16.87 8.02
N ALA A 42 -2.59 -16.84 7.33
CA ALA A 42 -2.52 -16.61 5.88
C ALA A 42 -3.38 -17.57 5.04
N LEU A 43 -3.61 -18.80 5.52
CA LEU A 43 -4.43 -19.81 4.83
C LEU A 43 -5.94 -19.64 5.07
N TRP A 44 -6.36 -18.87 6.07
CA TRP A 44 -7.76 -18.65 6.42
C TRP A 44 -8.50 -17.92 5.30
N ARG A 45 -9.73 -18.36 5.03
CA ARG A 45 -10.68 -17.76 4.07
C ARG A 45 -12.12 -17.91 4.59
N PRO A 46 -13.06 -16.98 4.28
CA PRO A 46 -14.44 -17.07 4.77
C PRO A 46 -15.21 -18.30 4.25
N ARG A 47 -14.92 -18.72 3.01
CA ARG A 47 -15.51 -19.87 2.31
C ARG A 47 -14.46 -20.44 1.34
N GLU A 48 -14.64 -21.68 0.90
CA GLU A 48 -13.71 -22.38 -0.01
C GLU A 48 -13.29 -21.54 -1.23
N ASN A 49 -14.29 -20.99 -1.92
CA ASN A 49 -14.13 -20.14 -3.11
C ASN A 49 -13.88 -18.66 -2.78
N SER A 50 -13.48 -18.30 -1.56
CA SER A 50 -13.08 -16.93 -1.21
C SER A 50 -11.56 -16.79 -1.14
N SER A 51 -11.07 -15.58 -1.43
CA SER A 51 -9.66 -15.23 -1.19
C SER A 51 -9.26 -15.48 0.27
N ALA A 52 -8.06 -16.05 0.45
CA ALA A 52 -7.44 -16.21 1.76
C ALA A 52 -6.61 -14.98 2.14
N ILE A 53 -6.38 -14.76 3.44
CA ILE A 53 -5.63 -13.59 3.96
C ILE A 53 -4.28 -13.41 3.26
N GLY A 54 -3.52 -14.51 3.08
CA GLY A 54 -2.23 -14.51 2.40
C GLY A 54 -2.29 -14.04 0.95
N ARG A 55 -3.44 -14.18 0.28
CA ARG A 55 -3.63 -13.61 -1.07
C ARG A 55 -3.80 -12.10 -1.03
N HIS A 56 -4.56 -11.56 -0.08
CA HIS A 56 -4.67 -10.10 0.06
C HIS A 56 -3.31 -9.49 0.36
N LEU A 57 -2.52 -10.12 1.23
CA LEU A 57 -1.14 -9.71 1.53
C LEU A 57 -0.23 -9.76 0.28
N GLY A 58 -0.30 -10.80 -0.55
CA GLY A 58 0.47 -10.85 -1.80
C GLY A 58 -0.03 -9.87 -2.87
N HIS A 59 -1.34 -9.67 -2.96
CA HIS A 59 -1.98 -8.78 -3.95
C HIS A 59 -1.66 -7.30 -3.73
N GLN A 60 -1.61 -6.82 -2.47
CA GLN A 60 -1.14 -5.47 -2.13
C GLN A 60 0.23 -5.18 -2.79
N ALA A 61 1.22 -6.05 -2.54
CA ALA A 61 2.56 -5.90 -3.12
C ALA A 61 2.58 -6.07 -4.65
N HIS A 62 1.81 -7.02 -5.19
CA HIS A 62 1.70 -7.19 -6.64
C HIS A 62 1.20 -5.92 -7.35
N VAL A 63 0.13 -5.29 -6.83
CA VAL A 63 -0.42 -4.05 -7.39
C VAL A 63 0.59 -2.89 -7.24
N ALA A 64 1.20 -2.73 -6.08
CA ALA A 64 2.23 -1.70 -5.86
C ALA A 64 3.39 -1.82 -6.86
N HIS A 65 3.92 -3.03 -7.03
CA HIS A 65 5.01 -3.29 -7.98
C HIS A 65 4.56 -3.13 -9.45
N PHE A 66 3.38 -3.65 -9.82
CA PHE A 66 2.82 -3.49 -11.16
C PHE A 66 2.66 -2.03 -11.56
N VAL A 67 2.10 -1.20 -10.67
CA VAL A 67 1.85 0.22 -10.92
C VAL A 67 3.18 1.00 -11.02
N ILE A 68 4.07 0.85 -10.03
CA ILE A 68 5.33 1.60 -10.00
C ILE A 68 6.26 1.18 -11.14
N ARG A 69 6.40 -0.13 -11.41
CA ARG A 69 7.28 -0.58 -12.50
C ARG A 69 6.80 -0.09 -13.84
N ASN A 70 5.52 -0.28 -14.18
CA ASN A 70 5.04 -0.03 -15.54
C ASN A 70 4.90 1.47 -15.84
N LEU A 71 4.57 2.28 -14.83
CA LEU A 71 4.33 3.72 -15.02
C LEU A 71 5.54 4.61 -14.72
N THR A 72 6.58 4.10 -14.06
CA THR A 72 7.74 4.92 -13.68
C THR A 72 9.11 4.35 -14.08
N ALA A 73 9.30 3.03 -14.21
CA ALA A 73 10.65 2.42 -14.22
C ALA A 73 10.92 1.37 -15.31
N ALA A 74 9.88 0.82 -15.95
CA ALA A 74 9.92 -0.38 -16.81
C ALA A 74 10.65 -1.58 -16.17
N GLU A 75 10.53 -1.76 -14.85
CA GLU A 75 11.30 -2.73 -14.08
C GLU A 75 10.75 -4.18 -14.22
N PRO A 76 11.61 -5.23 -14.22
CA PRO A 76 11.17 -6.62 -14.25
C PRO A 76 10.61 -7.06 -12.89
N SER A 77 9.66 -8.00 -12.89
CA SER A 77 9.12 -8.57 -11.64
C SER A 77 10.22 -9.18 -10.75
N PRO A 78 10.17 -9.01 -9.41
CA PRO A 78 11.00 -9.80 -8.50
C PRO A 78 10.57 -11.27 -8.47
N ASP A 79 9.30 -11.56 -8.78
CA ASP A 79 8.75 -12.92 -8.81
C ASP A 79 7.60 -13.00 -9.86
N PRO A 80 7.91 -13.28 -11.15
CA PRO A 80 6.91 -13.34 -12.22
C PRO A 80 5.84 -14.42 -12.04
N GLU A 81 6.16 -15.53 -11.36
CA GLU A 81 5.18 -16.58 -11.06
C GLU A 81 4.18 -16.09 -10.01
N LEU A 82 4.67 -15.38 -8.99
CA LEU A 82 3.82 -14.82 -7.95
C LEU A 82 2.95 -13.67 -8.45
N ASP A 83 3.43 -12.86 -9.42
CA ASP A 83 2.59 -11.87 -10.11
C ASP A 83 1.32 -12.53 -10.68
N GLY A 84 1.49 -13.60 -11.47
CA GLY A 84 0.37 -14.31 -12.08
C GLY A 84 -0.60 -14.93 -11.07
N LEU A 85 -0.13 -15.31 -9.89
CA LEU A 85 -0.97 -15.86 -8.81
C LEU A 85 -1.70 -14.77 -8.00
N MET A 86 -1.07 -13.60 -7.86
CA MET A 86 -1.60 -12.47 -7.09
C MET A 86 -2.47 -11.53 -7.92
N ASP A 87 -2.47 -11.64 -9.24
CA ASP A 87 -3.40 -10.92 -10.12
C ASP A 87 -4.87 -11.24 -9.75
N SER A 88 -5.70 -10.19 -9.74
CA SER A 88 -7.14 -10.27 -9.46
C SER A 88 -8.00 -10.49 -10.70
N GLU A 89 -7.43 -10.48 -11.90
CA GLU A 89 -8.08 -11.00 -13.11
C GLU A 89 -8.47 -12.49 -12.94
N ASN A 90 -7.67 -13.27 -12.20
CA ASN A 90 -8.01 -14.66 -11.87
C ASN A 90 -9.27 -14.73 -10.99
N PRO A 91 -10.35 -15.43 -11.42
CA PRO A 91 -11.56 -15.63 -10.60
C PRO A 91 -11.28 -16.37 -9.28
N GLU A 92 -12.12 -16.17 -8.26
CA GLU A 92 -11.79 -16.59 -6.89
C GLU A 92 -11.43 -18.09 -6.76
N GLN A 93 -12.25 -18.94 -7.39
CA GLN A 93 -12.11 -20.40 -7.45
C GLN A 93 -10.85 -20.91 -8.17
N PHE A 94 -10.12 -20.05 -8.90
CA PHE A 94 -8.93 -20.42 -9.68
C PHE A 94 -7.61 -19.90 -9.08
N ARG A 95 -7.64 -19.27 -7.90
CA ARG A 95 -6.48 -18.64 -7.24
C ARG A 95 -5.47 -19.61 -6.60
N GLY A 96 -5.51 -20.88 -7.00
CA GLY A 96 -4.50 -21.90 -6.71
C GLY A 96 -4.23 -22.20 -5.23
N THR A 97 -3.12 -22.89 -5.00
CA THR A 97 -2.53 -23.07 -3.66
C THR A 97 -1.73 -21.81 -3.32
N LEU A 98 -1.89 -21.30 -2.10
CA LEU A 98 -1.08 -20.17 -1.65
C LEU A 98 0.42 -20.53 -1.61
N PRO A 99 1.31 -19.57 -1.96
CA PRO A 99 2.75 -19.72 -1.74
C PRO A 99 3.05 -19.83 -0.24
N THR A 100 4.27 -20.26 0.09
CA THR A 100 4.70 -20.30 1.50
C THR A 100 4.72 -18.90 2.12
N ILE A 101 4.43 -18.84 3.42
CA ILE A 101 4.56 -17.64 4.27
C ILE A 101 5.86 -16.89 3.97
N ARG A 102 6.99 -17.59 3.99
CA ARG A 102 8.31 -17.00 3.70
C ARG A 102 8.36 -16.35 2.32
N ARG A 103 7.86 -17.01 1.26
CA ARG A 103 7.85 -16.44 -0.10
C ARG A 103 6.99 -15.17 -0.19
N LEU A 104 5.86 -15.10 0.54
CA LEU A 104 5.06 -13.87 0.63
C LEU A 104 5.81 -12.74 1.33
N THR A 105 6.48 -13.03 2.45
CA THR A 105 7.29 -12.05 3.19
C THR A 105 8.46 -11.54 2.34
N ASP A 106 9.21 -12.45 1.72
CA ASP A 106 10.34 -12.13 0.84
C ASP A 106 9.90 -11.23 -0.33
N PHE A 107 8.76 -11.57 -0.97
CA PHE A 107 8.18 -10.77 -2.07
C PHE A 107 7.70 -9.39 -1.60
N ARG A 108 6.89 -9.31 -0.53
CA ARG A 108 6.40 -8.04 0.03
C ARG A 108 7.54 -7.11 0.40
N THR A 109 8.59 -7.65 1.01
CA THR A 109 9.80 -6.91 1.40
C THR A 109 10.52 -6.37 0.17
N THR A 110 10.81 -7.24 -0.81
CA THR A 110 11.48 -6.86 -2.07
C THR A 110 10.71 -5.78 -2.84
N VAL A 111 9.38 -5.89 -2.91
CA VAL A 111 8.53 -4.88 -3.54
C VAL A 111 8.61 -3.55 -2.79
N ALA A 112 8.45 -3.56 -1.47
CA ALA A 112 8.49 -2.34 -0.66
C ALA A 112 9.82 -1.60 -0.80
N GLU A 113 10.94 -2.33 -0.81
CA GLU A 113 12.28 -1.78 -1.04
C GLU A 113 12.41 -1.14 -2.43
N ARG A 114 11.90 -1.79 -3.48
CA ARG A 114 11.92 -1.26 -4.86
C ARG A 114 11.05 -0.01 -5.03
N VAL A 115 9.83 -0.01 -4.47
CA VAL A 115 8.95 1.16 -4.46
C VAL A 115 9.65 2.33 -3.77
N HIS A 116 10.21 2.12 -2.57
CA HIS A 116 10.97 3.14 -1.85
C HIS A 116 12.16 3.68 -2.64
N ALA A 117 12.99 2.78 -3.19
CA ALA A 117 14.14 3.18 -4.01
C ALA A 117 13.69 4.03 -5.20
N ARG A 118 12.60 3.63 -5.87
CA ARG A 118 12.11 4.34 -7.06
C ARG A 118 11.52 5.70 -6.74
N ILE A 119 10.73 5.81 -5.67
CA ILE A 119 10.19 7.10 -5.20
C ILE A 119 11.32 8.02 -4.72
N GLY A 120 12.30 7.47 -3.99
CA GLY A 120 13.49 8.21 -3.56
C GLY A 120 14.36 8.69 -4.72
N ASP A 121 14.45 7.94 -5.82
CA ASP A 121 15.11 8.39 -7.05
C ASP A 121 14.35 9.52 -7.75
N ILE A 122 13.01 9.43 -7.82
CA ILE A 122 12.16 10.48 -8.38
C ILE A 122 12.30 11.78 -7.58
N ALA A 123 12.12 11.71 -6.26
CA ALA A 123 12.21 12.86 -5.36
C ALA A 123 13.61 13.51 -5.35
N ALA A 124 14.67 12.71 -5.52
CA ALA A 124 16.05 13.20 -5.60
C ALA A 124 16.47 13.63 -7.03
N GLY A 125 15.56 13.62 -8.01
CA GLY A 125 15.88 14.03 -9.38
C GLY A 125 16.79 13.08 -10.15
N ARG A 126 17.00 11.84 -9.68
CA ARG A 126 17.91 10.84 -10.29
C ARG A 126 17.28 10.10 -11.48
N VAL A 127 16.28 10.68 -12.12
CA VAL A 127 15.45 10.07 -13.16
C VAL A 127 15.19 11.05 -14.31
N GLY A 128 14.97 10.53 -15.51
CA GLY A 128 14.44 11.34 -16.61
C GLY A 128 13.07 11.92 -16.25
N ALA A 129 12.82 13.17 -16.64
CA ALA A 129 11.55 13.87 -16.39
C ALA A 129 11.09 13.93 -14.91
N ALA A 130 12.02 14.01 -13.95
CA ALA A 130 11.75 14.00 -12.52
C ALA A 130 10.57 14.89 -12.05
N THR A 131 10.45 16.13 -12.55
CA THR A 131 9.33 17.03 -12.22
C THR A 131 7.96 16.44 -12.61
N GLN A 132 7.86 15.82 -13.79
CA GLN A 132 6.62 15.17 -14.25
C GLN A 132 6.37 13.89 -13.45
N LEU A 133 7.41 13.07 -13.25
CA LEU A 133 7.31 11.84 -12.47
C LEU A 133 6.98 12.09 -10.99
N THR A 134 7.31 13.25 -10.42
CA THR A 134 6.94 13.61 -9.04
C THR A 134 5.42 13.79 -8.91
N ILE A 135 4.78 14.48 -9.86
CA ILE A 135 3.32 14.66 -9.90
C ILE A 135 2.62 13.30 -10.09
N VAL A 136 3.13 12.47 -11.02
CA VAL A 136 2.61 11.12 -11.23
C VAL A 136 2.76 10.28 -9.96
N ALA A 137 3.93 10.27 -9.34
CA ALA A 137 4.23 9.51 -8.13
C ALA A 137 3.31 9.83 -6.96
N ALA A 138 2.98 11.12 -6.73
CA ALA A 138 2.06 11.53 -5.66
C ALA A 138 0.66 10.88 -5.80
N HIS A 139 0.10 10.91 -7.01
CA HIS A 139 -1.19 10.27 -7.28
C HIS A 139 -1.12 8.74 -7.24
N LEU A 140 -0.02 8.13 -7.73
CA LEU A 140 0.18 6.68 -7.65
C LEU A 140 0.27 6.22 -6.20
N LEU A 141 1.05 6.91 -5.35
CA LEU A 141 1.18 6.57 -3.93
C LEU A 141 -0.13 6.79 -3.16
N THR A 142 -0.85 7.88 -3.43
CA THR A 142 -2.20 8.10 -2.89
C THR A 142 -3.12 6.92 -3.23
N THR A 143 -3.09 6.47 -4.49
CA THR A 143 -3.90 5.33 -4.96
C THR A 143 -3.49 4.01 -4.31
N LEU A 144 -2.17 3.75 -4.19
CA LEU A 144 -1.63 2.53 -3.61
C LEU A 144 -1.88 2.44 -2.10
N VAL A 145 -1.67 3.51 -1.35
CA VAL A 145 -2.00 3.55 0.10
C VAL A 145 -3.48 3.32 0.34
N ASN A 146 -4.35 3.87 -0.51
CA ASN A 146 -5.80 3.65 -0.43
C ASN A 146 -6.21 2.21 -0.81
N HIS A 147 -5.54 1.59 -1.79
CA HIS A 147 -5.71 0.17 -2.12
C HIS A 147 -5.25 -0.75 -0.97
N GLU A 148 -4.10 -0.45 -0.37
CA GLU A 148 -3.59 -1.18 0.79
C GLU A 148 -4.57 -1.08 1.99
N TYR A 149 -5.09 0.12 2.29
CA TYR A 149 -6.07 0.31 3.36
C TYR A 149 -7.40 -0.43 3.14
N GLN A 150 -7.89 -0.56 1.91
CA GLN A 150 -9.08 -1.36 1.62
C GLN A 150 -8.86 -2.84 1.95
N HIS A 151 -7.67 -3.37 1.63
CA HIS A 151 -7.29 -4.74 2.01
C HIS A 151 -7.06 -4.89 3.51
N ASP A 152 -6.39 -3.94 4.14
CA ASP A 152 -6.15 -3.93 5.58
C ASP A 152 -7.45 -3.88 6.39
N GLN A 153 -8.43 -3.09 5.95
CA GLN A 153 -9.75 -3.03 6.59
C GLN A 153 -10.44 -4.38 6.51
N TRP A 154 -10.43 -5.04 5.34
CA TRP A 154 -10.99 -6.39 5.19
C TRP A 154 -10.29 -7.42 6.08
N ILE A 155 -8.94 -7.42 6.12
CA ILE A 155 -8.16 -8.31 7.00
C ILE A 155 -8.48 -8.02 8.47
N SER A 156 -8.61 -6.76 8.85
CA SER A 156 -8.92 -6.33 10.23
C SER A 156 -10.31 -6.79 10.67
N GLU A 157 -11.32 -6.64 9.80
CA GLU A 157 -12.68 -7.14 10.07
C GLU A 157 -12.71 -8.65 10.27
N VAL A 158 -12.00 -9.40 9.42
CA VAL A 158 -11.83 -10.86 9.56
C VAL A 158 -11.15 -11.19 10.90
N ARG A 159 -10.01 -10.56 11.20
CA ARG A 159 -9.22 -10.87 12.40
C ARG A 159 -9.97 -10.55 13.70
N ALA A 160 -10.72 -9.45 13.75
CA ALA A 160 -11.53 -9.10 14.91
C ALA A 160 -12.78 -9.99 15.06
N ARG A 161 -13.56 -10.16 13.98
CA ARG A 161 -14.88 -10.83 14.03
C ARG A 161 -14.77 -12.35 14.03
N ASP A 162 -13.92 -12.90 13.18
CA ASP A 162 -13.92 -14.33 12.85
C ASP A 162 -12.78 -15.09 13.57
N LEU A 163 -11.71 -14.39 13.98
CA LEU A 163 -10.54 -14.96 14.66
C LEU A 163 -10.34 -14.44 16.10
N GLY A 164 -11.06 -13.40 16.52
CA GLY A 164 -11.03 -12.87 17.89
C GLY A 164 -9.75 -12.12 18.28
N HIS A 165 -8.95 -11.67 17.30
CA HIS A 165 -7.74 -10.89 17.56
C HIS A 165 -8.04 -9.43 17.91
N ALA A 166 -7.31 -8.89 18.87
CA ALA A 166 -7.24 -7.45 19.09
C ALA A 166 -6.55 -6.79 17.89
N LEU A 167 -7.14 -5.70 17.38
CA LEU A 167 -6.58 -4.93 16.27
C LEU A 167 -5.59 -3.86 16.76
N PRO A 168 -4.55 -3.53 15.98
CA PRO A 168 -3.75 -2.35 16.24
C PRO A 168 -4.62 -1.07 16.12
N PRO A 169 -4.24 0.03 16.80
CA PRO A 169 -4.94 1.30 16.66
C PRO A 169 -4.83 1.85 15.23
N ASP A 170 -5.76 2.74 14.91
CA ASP A 170 -5.75 3.51 13.67
C ASP A 170 -4.43 4.30 13.49
N PRO A 171 -4.06 4.63 12.24
CA PRO A 171 -3.08 5.66 11.93
C PRO A 171 -3.33 6.98 12.67
N ASP A 172 -2.36 7.46 13.44
CA ASP A 172 -2.31 8.87 13.82
C ASP A 172 -1.57 9.68 12.73
N SER A 173 -2.33 10.42 11.92
CA SER A 173 -1.82 11.33 10.89
C SER A 173 -2.92 12.26 10.40
N GLY A 174 -2.63 13.56 10.30
CA GLY A 174 -3.56 14.55 9.74
C GLY A 174 -3.90 14.38 8.25
N HIS A 175 -3.17 13.50 7.54
CA HIS A 175 -3.44 13.15 6.14
C HIS A 175 -4.39 11.95 6.00
N VAL A 176 -4.67 11.22 7.10
CA VAL A 176 -5.57 10.06 7.10
C VAL A 176 -6.97 10.50 7.51
N ARG A 177 -7.97 10.06 6.76
CA ARG A 177 -9.39 10.27 7.05
C ARG A 177 -10.14 8.94 7.03
N ARG A 178 -11.34 8.93 7.62
CA ARG A 178 -12.27 7.80 7.55
C ARG A 178 -13.46 8.19 6.67
N ILE A 179 -13.73 7.41 5.62
CA ILE A 179 -14.84 7.58 4.67
C ILE A 179 -15.60 6.26 4.64
N ASP A 180 -16.91 6.29 4.94
CA ASP A 180 -17.80 5.12 4.98
C ASP A 180 -17.25 3.91 5.76
N GLY A 181 -16.48 4.18 6.82
CA GLY A 181 -15.85 3.17 7.68
C GLY A 181 -14.41 2.82 7.30
N TYR A 182 -14.00 3.06 6.05
CA TYR A 182 -12.66 2.78 5.53
C TYR A 182 -11.68 3.91 5.82
N LEU A 183 -10.42 3.57 6.10
CA LEU A 183 -9.33 4.56 6.15
C LEU A 183 -8.89 4.91 4.72
N GLY A 184 -8.55 6.18 4.51
CA GLY A 184 -8.02 6.72 3.26
C GLY A 184 -7.07 7.88 3.51
N VAL A 185 -6.20 8.17 2.55
CA VAL A 185 -5.46 9.43 2.43
C VAL A 185 -6.04 10.25 1.27
N ASP A 186 -6.11 11.56 1.46
CA ASP A 186 -6.31 12.51 0.35
C ASP A 186 -5.06 12.57 -0.53
N ASN A 187 -5.12 13.30 -1.65
CA ASN A 187 -3.93 13.58 -2.48
C ASN A 187 -2.80 14.18 -1.63
N LEU A 188 -1.65 13.51 -1.66
CA LEU A 188 -0.36 13.94 -1.10
C LEU A 188 0.29 15.05 -1.95
#